data_AF-A0A925MVG8-F1
#
_entry.id   AF-A0A925MVG8-F1
#
_cell.length_a   1.000
_cell.length_b   1.000
_cell.length_c   1.000
_cell.angle_alpha   90.00
_cell.angle_beta   90.00
_cell.angle_gamma   90.00
#
_symmetry.space_group_name_H-M   'P 1'
#
loop_
_entity.id
_entity.type
_entity.pdbx_description
1 polymer ?
#
loop_
_entity_poly.entity_id
_entity_poly.type
_entity_poly.pdbx_seq_one_letter_code
_entity_poly.pdbx_strand_id
1 'polypeptide(L)'
;KAIFGALYGLGVFGLYALLSALGAPTFYDKLLCVPLLNLSVIGIDRFVQSVRPHGFWSRWRENWQRLGTNPVHMLAWITFFLAMTALGKTDGKHTGDSLPFWTQSCQQNKNNACQRLLQLESTYCNDNSAWACNELGAHYSEGIIVAADAARALTYFSKACELRLQASCISVLHTQTVNRMEPRAFDLRLLLREGGKNLMDMSEPDLYARACDHGWSFACNNKKVSAR
;
A
#
# COMPACT_ATOMS: atom_id res chain seq x y z
N LYS A 1 10.78 20.85 19.98
CA LYS A 1 10.20 20.57 18.64
C LYS A 1 11.20 19.91 17.70
N ALA A 2 12.38 20.49 17.42
CA ALA A 2 13.39 19.85 16.55
C ALA A 2 13.89 18.48 17.06
N ILE A 3 14.23 18.36 18.36
CA ILE A 3 14.70 17.10 18.97
C ILE A 3 13.64 16.00 18.90
N PHE A 4 12.37 16.33 19.18
CA PHE A 4 11.26 15.40 19.04
C PHE A 4 11.10 14.92 17.59
N GLY A 5 11.20 15.82 16.60
CA GLY A 5 11.15 15.48 15.18
C GLY A 5 12.31 14.58 14.73
N ALA A 6 13.53 14.83 15.23
CA ALA A 6 14.70 14.00 14.95
C ALA A 6 14.56 12.59 15.55
N LEU A 7 14.11 12.49 16.80
CA LEU A 7 13.86 11.22 17.47
C LEU A 7 12.74 10.43 16.79
N TYR A 8 11.68 11.11 16.33
CA TYR A 8 10.63 10.49 15.53
C TYR A 8 11.16 9.93 14.21
N GLY A 9 11.96 10.72 13.47
CA GLY A 9 12.58 10.26 12.23
C GLY A 9 13.45 9.01 12.44
N LEU A 10 14.39 9.07 13.39
CA LEU A 10 15.25 7.93 13.73
C LEU A 10 14.46 6.73 14.22
N GLY A 11 13.42 6.95 15.03
CA GLY A 11 12.55 5.90 15.55
C GLY A 11 11.80 5.16 14.45
N VAL A 12 11.26 5.88 13.46
CA VAL A 12 10.57 5.25 12.31
C VAL A 12 11.55 4.40 11.49
N PHE A 13 12.75 4.91 11.16
CA PHE A 13 13.74 4.12 10.42
C PHE A 13 14.24 2.90 11.19
N GLY A 14 14.50 3.06 12.49
CA GLY A 14 14.92 1.95 13.35
C GLY A 14 13.83 0.88 13.46
N LEU A 15 12.58 1.30 13.63
CA LEU A 15 11.46 0.37 13.74
C LEU A 15 11.14 -0.32 12.40
N TYR A 16 11.26 0.40 11.27
CA TYR A 16 11.17 -0.18 9.93
C TYR A 16 12.19 -1.31 9.73
N ALA A 17 13.46 -1.06 10.09
CA ALA A 17 14.52 -2.05 9.96
C ALA A 17 14.26 -3.27 10.85
N LEU A 18 13.81 -3.05 12.09
CA LEU A 18 13.48 -4.11 13.04
C LEU A 18 12.29 -4.97 12.57
N LEU A 19 11.18 -4.34 12.18
CA LEU A 19 9.99 -5.04 11.71
C LEU A 19 10.26 -5.82 10.43
N SER A 20 11.06 -5.25 9.52
CA SER A 20 11.50 -5.94 8.30
C SER A 20 12.33 -7.19 8.63
N ALA A 21 13.27 -7.09 9.59
CA ALA A 21 14.07 -8.23 10.02
C ALA A 21 13.24 -9.34 10.69
N LEU A 22 12.14 -8.98 11.34
CA LEU A 22 11.21 -9.91 12.00
C LEU A 22 10.12 -10.45 11.06
N GLY A 23 10.11 -10.05 9.79
CA GLY A 23 9.08 -10.45 8.82
C GLY A 23 7.68 -9.89 9.14
N ALA A 24 7.59 -8.88 10.01
CA ALA A 24 6.35 -8.24 10.38
C ALA A 24 5.97 -7.15 9.35
N PRO A 25 4.66 -6.84 9.18
CA PRO A 25 4.24 -5.78 8.28
C PRO A 25 4.85 -4.43 8.70
N THR A 26 5.52 -3.76 7.78
CA THR A 26 6.24 -2.51 8.08
C THR A 26 5.33 -1.31 8.28
N PHE A 27 4.03 -1.38 7.96
CA PHE A 27 3.06 -0.29 8.20
C PHE A 27 2.99 0.17 9.67
N TYR A 28 3.35 -0.70 10.62
CA TYR A 28 3.35 -0.35 12.04
C TYR A 28 4.50 0.59 12.45
N ASP A 29 5.50 0.81 11.60
CA ASP A 29 6.67 1.66 11.85
C ASP A 29 6.29 3.11 12.24
N LYS A 30 5.28 3.67 11.58
CA LYS A 30 4.76 5.01 11.84
C LYS A 30 3.79 5.06 13.02
N LEU A 31 3.07 3.97 13.27
CA LEU A 31 2.02 3.91 14.30
C LEU A 31 2.58 3.69 15.70
N LEU A 32 3.59 2.83 15.85
CA LEU A 32 4.17 2.47 17.15
C LEU A 32 5.17 3.51 17.67
N CYS A 33 5.80 4.26 16.77
CA CYS A 33 6.79 5.28 17.14
C CYS A 33 6.16 6.40 17.99
N VAL A 34 4.92 6.83 17.67
CA VAL A 34 4.27 7.97 18.34
C VAL A 34 3.94 7.70 19.81
N PRO A 35 3.31 6.59 20.22
CA PRO A 35 3.07 6.29 21.63
C PRO A 35 4.37 6.18 22.45
N LEU A 36 5.40 5.56 21.89
CA LEU A 36 6.71 5.40 22.56
C LEU A 36 7.38 6.76 22.80
N LEU A 37 7.34 7.64 21.80
CA LEU A 37 7.83 9.00 21.95
C LEU A 37 7.00 9.81 22.96
N ASN A 38 5.68 9.64 22.96
CA ASN A 38 4.79 10.36 23.87
C ASN A 38 5.04 9.97 25.33
N LEU A 39 5.27 8.68 25.62
CA LEU A 39 5.68 8.20 26.94
C LEU A 39 7.07 8.71 27.34
N SER A 40 7.93 8.98 26.37
CA SER A 40 9.30 9.46 26.57
C SER A 40 9.41 10.99 26.69
N VAL A 41 8.32 11.75 26.54
CA VAL A 41 8.33 13.23 26.49
C VAL A 41 8.99 13.84 27.73
N ILE A 42 8.69 13.33 28.92
CA ILE A 42 9.26 13.84 30.17
C ILE A 42 10.79 13.68 30.20
N GLY A 43 11.30 12.54 29.71
CA GLY A 43 12.73 12.28 29.62
C GLY A 43 13.41 13.14 28.56
N ILE A 44 12.76 13.31 27.41
CA ILE A 44 13.23 14.18 26.34
C ILE A 44 13.31 15.62 26.82
N ASP A 45 12.31 16.13 27.54
CA ASP A 45 12.30 17.50 28.05
C ASP A 45 13.41 17.76 29.07
N ARG A 46 13.69 16.81 29.96
CA ARG A 46 14.83 16.88 30.89
C ARG A 46 16.16 16.92 30.12
N PHE A 47 16.31 16.07 29.11
CA PHE A 47 17.51 16.04 28.27
C PHE A 47 17.71 17.32 27.45
N VAL A 48 16.64 17.89 26.88
CA VAL A 48 16.72 19.16 26.16
C VAL A 48 17.19 20.28 27.10
N GLN A 49 16.72 20.28 28.34
CA GLN A 49 17.11 21.28 29.34
C GLN A 49 18.59 21.16 29.73
N SER A 50 19.14 19.94 29.83
CA SER A 50 20.56 19.73 30.14
C SER A 50 21.50 20.10 28.99
N VAL A 51 21.02 20.16 27.75
CA VAL A 51 21.84 20.42 26.54
C VAL A 51 21.71 21.86 26.03
N ARG A 52 20.89 22.73 26.66
CA ARG A 52 20.72 24.13 26.20
C ARG A 52 22.00 24.96 26.37
N PRO A 53 22.64 25.44 25.29
CA PRO A 53 23.72 26.41 25.39
C PRO A 53 23.16 27.81 25.63
N HIS A 54 23.76 28.56 26.56
CA HIS A 54 23.20 29.79 27.15
C HIS A 54 23.45 31.09 26.34
N GLY A 55 24.09 31.04 25.16
CA GLY A 55 24.74 32.24 24.60
C GLY A 55 24.09 32.92 23.37
N PHE A 56 23.72 32.16 22.34
CA PHE A 56 23.51 32.74 20.99
C PHE A 56 22.09 32.54 20.42
N TRP A 57 21.48 31.37 20.65
CA TRP A 57 20.16 31.02 20.11
C TRP A 57 18.97 31.65 20.85
N SER A 58 19.15 32.14 22.07
CA SER A 58 18.08 32.76 22.87
C SER A 58 17.62 34.11 22.30
N ARG A 59 18.58 34.96 21.88
CA ARG A 59 18.30 36.27 21.26
C ARG A 59 17.56 36.16 19.93
N TRP A 60 17.89 35.16 19.13
CA TRP A 60 17.21 34.93 17.85
C TRP A 60 15.76 34.45 18.03
N ARG A 61 15.51 33.67 19.10
CA ARG A 61 14.18 33.14 19.44
C ARG A 61 13.24 34.21 20.02
N GLU A 62 13.77 35.15 20.81
CA GLU A 62 12.98 36.25 21.38
C GLU A 62 12.41 37.20 20.32
N ASN A 63 13.17 37.49 19.25
CA ASN A 63 12.66 38.31 18.15
C ASN A 63 11.57 37.60 17.34
N TRP A 64 11.63 36.27 17.20
CA TRP A 64 10.64 35.50 16.45
C TRP A 64 9.34 35.24 17.22
N GLN A 65 9.39 35.19 18.56
CA GLN A 65 8.21 34.99 19.41
C GLN A 65 7.34 36.24 19.60
N ARG A 66 7.87 37.45 19.35
CA ARG A 66 7.15 38.72 19.54
C ARG A 66 6.16 39.06 18.42
N LEU A 67 6.36 38.54 17.21
CA LEU A 67 5.28 38.54 16.21
C LEU A 67 4.44 37.29 16.45
N GLY A 68 3.12 37.46 16.61
CA GLY A 68 2.13 36.39 16.59
C GLY A 68 2.16 35.64 15.25
N THR A 69 3.19 34.83 15.05
CA THR A 69 3.50 34.08 13.83
C THR A 69 2.67 32.80 13.72
N ASN A 70 2.05 32.37 14.82
CA ASN A 70 1.19 31.19 14.86
C ASN A 70 0.01 31.28 13.86
N PRO A 71 -0.81 32.36 13.81
CA PRO A 71 -1.86 32.50 12.79
C PRO A 71 -1.30 32.55 11.36
N VAL A 72 -0.16 33.19 11.12
CA VAL A 72 0.45 33.26 9.79
C VAL A 72 0.87 31.87 9.30
N HIS A 73 1.50 31.08 10.17
CA HIS A 73 1.86 29.69 9.86
C HIS A 73 0.62 28.81 9.65
N MET A 74 -0.41 28.96 10.48
CA MET A 74 -1.66 28.23 10.34
C MET A 74 -2.34 28.57 9.00
N LEU A 75 -2.38 29.85 8.63
CA LEU A 75 -3.00 30.31 7.38
C LEU A 75 -2.20 29.85 6.16
N ALA A 76 -0.86 29.84 6.23
CA ALA A 76 -0.01 29.28 5.19
C ALA A 76 -0.20 27.77 4.99
N TRP A 77 -0.36 27.01 6.08
CA TRP A 77 -0.65 25.58 5.98
C TRP A 77 -2.06 25.32 5.45
N ILE A 78 -3.06 26.08 5.91
CA ILE A 78 -4.44 25.98 5.43
C ILE A 78 -4.49 26.27 3.93
N THR A 79 -3.85 27.33 3.46
CA THR A 79 -3.84 27.66 2.02
C THR A 79 -3.10 26.61 1.21
N PHE A 80 -1.99 26.07 1.71
CA PHE A 80 -1.26 24.99 1.06
C PHE A 80 -2.12 23.72 0.93
N PHE A 81 -2.77 23.27 2.00
CA PHE A 81 -3.60 22.06 1.97
C PHE A 81 -4.89 22.25 1.16
N LEU A 82 -5.51 23.44 1.22
CA LEU A 82 -6.64 23.79 0.35
C LEU A 82 -6.23 23.80 -1.12
N ALA A 83 -5.05 24.35 -1.45
CA ALA A 83 -4.53 24.32 -2.81
C ALA A 83 -4.25 22.89 -3.29
N MET A 84 -3.61 22.05 -2.46
CA MET A 84 -3.39 20.64 -2.82
C MET A 84 -4.69 19.87 -3.04
N THR A 85 -5.71 20.11 -2.19
CA THR A 85 -7.03 19.50 -2.31
C THR A 85 -7.73 19.95 -3.59
N ALA A 86 -7.75 21.26 -3.87
CA ALA A 86 -8.38 21.82 -5.06
C ALA A 86 -7.70 21.33 -6.36
N LEU A 87 -6.40 21.08 -6.31
CA LEU A 87 -5.62 20.51 -7.42
C LEU A 87 -5.72 18.98 -7.51
N GLY A 88 -6.47 18.31 -6.62
CA GLY A 88 -6.64 16.85 -6.63
C GLY A 88 -5.37 16.07 -6.33
N LYS A 89 -4.36 16.68 -5.69
CA LYS A 89 -3.05 16.05 -5.42
C LYS A 89 -3.00 15.26 -4.11
N THR A 90 -4.09 15.18 -3.36
CA THR A 90 -4.12 14.56 -2.03
C THR A 90 -4.45 13.07 -2.05
N ASP A 91 -5.11 12.57 -3.09
CA ASP A 91 -5.64 11.18 -3.13
C ASP A 91 -5.59 10.61 -4.57
N GLY A 92 -4.45 10.78 -5.23
CA GLY A 92 -4.21 10.35 -6.60
C GLY A 92 -3.60 8.95 -6.68
N LYS A 93 -3.83 8.27 -7.80
CA LYS A 93 -3.24 6.97 -8.12
C LYS A 93 -1.72 6.97 -7.90
N HIS A 94 -1.23 6.14 -6.98
CA HIS A 94 0.19 5.87 -6.85
C HIS A 94 0.57 4.61 -7.63
N THR A 95 1.78 4.60 -8.21
CA THR A 95 2.28 3.44 -8.97
C THR A 95 2.34 2.18 -8.12
N GLY A 96 2.55 2.31 -6.81
CA GLY A 96 2.53 1.21 -5.85
C GLY A 96 1.15 0.64 -5.52
N ASP A 97 0.07 1.21 -6.06
CA ASP A 97 -1.30 0.73 -5.79
C ASP A 97 -1.78 -0.30 -6.82
N SER A 98 -1.15 -0.38 -8.00
CA SER A 98 -1.59 -1.32 -9.03
C SER A 98 -0.94 -2.69 -8.90
N LEU A 99 -1.75 -3.74 -8.97
CA LEU A 99 -1.26 -5.11 -8.95
C LEU A 99 -0.29 -5.42 -10.11
N PRO A 100 -0.56 -5.02 -11.37
CA PRO A 100 0.38 -5.24 -12.48
C PRO A 100 1.78 -4.64 -12.25
N PHE A 101 1.87 -3.51 -11.55
CA PHE A 101 3.18 -2.92 -11.21
C PHE A 101 4.00 -3.83 -10.29
N TRP A 102 3.36 -4.49 -9.32
CA TRP A 102 4.04 -5.42 -8.42
C TRP A 102 4.36 -6.75 -9.10
N THR A 103 3.50 -7.24 -9.98
CA THR A 103 3.80 -8.39 -10.85
C THR A 103 5.06 -8.12 -11.67
N GLN A 104 5.12 -6.98 -12.36
CA GLN A 104 6.29 -6.61 -13.16
C GLN A 104 7.54 -6.39 -12.30
N SER A 105 7.40 -5.73 -11.14
CA SER A 105 8.53 -5.48 -10.24
C SER A 105 9.09 -6.76 -9.64
N CYS A 106 8.24 -7.74 -9.35
CA CYS A 106 8.64 -9.07 -8.92
C CYS A 106 9.40 -9.81 -10.03
N GLN A 107 8.90 -9.77 -11.28
CA GLN A 107 9.60 -10.34 -12.44
C GLN A 107 10.97 -9.69 -12.69
N GLN A 108 11.10 -8.39 -12.40
CA GLN A 108 12.37 -7.65 -12.47
C GLN A 108 13.29 -7.89 -11.26
N ASN A 109 12.94 -8.83 -10.38
CA ASN A 109 13.69 -9.17 -9.17
C ASN A 109 13.98 -7.96 -8.27
N LYS A 110 13.04 -7.01 -8.18
CA LYS A 110 13.18 -5.87 -7.24
C LYS A 110 12.98 -6.33 -5.81
N ASN A 111 13.76 -5.76 -4.91
CA ASN A 111 13.71 -6.07 -3.48
C ASN A 111 12.28 -5.95 -2.92
N ASN A 112 11.85 -6.97 -2.16
CA ASN A 112 10.54 -7.08 -1.52
C ASN A 112 9.32 -7.02 -2.47
N ALA A 113 9.51 -7.01 -3.79
CA ALA A 113 8.41 -6.86 -4.73
C ALA A 113 7.50 -8.10 -4.77
N CYS A 114 8.09 -9.31 -4.79
CA CYS A 114 7.32 -10.55 -4.76
C CYS A 114 6.58 -10.74 -3.43
N GLN A 115 7.21 -10.40 -2.30
CA GLN A 115 6.55 -10.44 -0.99
C GLN A 115 5.35 -9.48 -0.94
N ARG A 116 5.50 -8.28 -1.52
CA ARG A 116 4.42 -7.30 -1.60
C ARG A 116 3.29 -7.75 -2.53
N LEU A 117 3.62 -8.37 -3.66
CA LEU A 117 2.64 -8.98 -4.57
C LEU A 117 1.79 -10.04 -3.85
N LEU A 118 2.44 -10.99 -3.17
CA LEU A 118 1.74 -12.04 -2.41
C LEU A 118 0.85 -11.46 -1.30
N GLN A 119 1.30 -10.39 -0.63
CA GLN A 119 0.50 -9.72 0.39
C GLN A 119 -0.76 -9.04 -0.21
N LEU A 120 -0.62 -8.40 -1.38
CA LEU A 120 -1.74 -7.78 -2.09
C LEU A 120 -2.75 -8.84 -2.55
N GLU A 121 -2.29 -9.88 -3.24
CA GLU A 121 -3.14 -10.99 -3.67
C GLU A 121 -3.83 -11.67 -2.48
N SER A 122 -3.13 -11.87 -1.35
CA SER A 122 -3.75 -12.38 -0.11
C SER A 122 -4.85 -11.48 0.41
N THR A 123 -4.66 -10.16 0.34
CA THR A 123 -5.68 -9.19 0.77
C THR A 123 -6.91 -9.29 -0.13
N TYR A 124 -6.72 -9.27 -1.45
CA TYR A 124 -7.83 -9.39 -2.40
C TYR A 124 -8.53 -10.75 -2.34
N CYS A 125 -7.79 -11.83 -2.13
CA CYS A 125 -8.37 -13.15 -1.91
C CYS A 125 -9.21 -13.19 -0.62
N ASN A 126 -8.77 -12.51 0.45
CA ASN A 126 -9.57 -12.36 1.66
C ASN A 126 -10.84 -11.54 1.43
N ASP A 127 -10.77 -10.55 0.54
CA ASP A 127 -11.91 -9.77 0.05
C ASP A 127 -12.76 -10.50 -1.02
N ASN A 128 -12.57 -11.82 -1.18
CA ASN A 128 -13.30 -12.68 -2.11
C ASN A 128 -13.08 -12.40 -3.60
N SER A 129 -11.90 -11.90 -3.99
CA SER A 129 -11.46 -12.01 -5.37
C SER A 129 -11.08 -13.46 -5.69
N ALA A 130 -11.89 -14.12 -6.51
CA ALA A 130 -11.66 -15.47 -6.96
C ALA A 130 -10.35 -15.55 -7.77
N TRP A 131 -10.11 -14.53 -8.60
CA TRP A 131 -8.87 -14.41 -9.37
C TRP A 131 -7.64 -14.36 -8.47
N ALA A 132 -7.63 -13.49 -7.45
CA ALA A 132 -6.48 -13.37 -6.55
C ALA A 132 -6.23 -14.66 -5.75
N CYS A 133 -7.29 -15.36 -5.34
CA CYS A 133 -7.14 -16.67 -4.71
C CYS A 133 -6.52 -17.70 -5.68
N ASN A 134 -6.92 -17.71 -6.96
CA ASN A 134 -6.30 -18.59 -7.95
C ASN A 134 -4.81 -18.31 -8.16
N GLU A 135 -4.42 -17.03 -8.21
CA GLU A 135 -3.01 -16.65 -8.37
C GLU A 135 -2.17 -17.07 -7.17
N LEU A 136 -2.68 -16.94 -5.93
CA LEU A 136 -1.99 -17.49 -4.75
C LEU A 136 -1.83 -19.01 -4.83
N GLY A 137 -2.89 -19.71 -5.24
CA GLY A 137 -2.84 -21.15 -5.46
C GLY A 137 -1.75 -21.52 -6.46
N ALA A 138 -1.67 -20.77 -7.55
CA ALA A 138 -0.65 -20.91 -8.58
C ALA A 138 0.76 -20.68 -8.05
N HIS A 139 1.01 -19.59 -7.30
CA HIS A 139 2.33 -19.30 -6.74
C HIS A 139 2.82 -20.40 -5.78
N TYR A 140 1.94 -20.92 -4.92
CA TYR A 140 2.27 -22.03 -4.02
C TYR A 140 2.38 -23.38 -4.73
N SER A 141 1.72 -23.57 -5.88
CA SER A 141 1.88 -24.79 -6.68
C SER A 141 3.19 -24.79 -7.47
N GLU A 142 3.51 -23.66 -8.11
CA GLU A 142 4.68 -23.51 -8.99
C GLU A 142 5.99 -23.37 -8.20
N GLY A 143 5.95 -22.76 -7.02
CA GLY A 143 7.14 -22.59 -6.19
C GLY A 143 8.16 -21.56 -6.71
N ILE A 144 7.78 -20.67 -7.64
CA ILE A 144 8.70 -19.74 -8.33
C ILE A 144 9.10 -18.56 -7.44
N ILE A 145 8.12 -17.92 -6.79
CA ILE A 145 8.34 -16.70 -5.98
C ILE A 145 8.15 -16.93 -4.47
N VAL A 146 7.69 -18.12 -4.10
CA VAL A 146 7.48 -18.61 -2.73
C VAL A 146 7.78 -20.11 -2.72
N ALA A 147 8.16 -20.69 -1.59
CA ALA A 147 8.36 -22.14 -1.50
C ALA A 147 7.07 -22.89 -1.86
N ALA A 148 7.20 -23.96 -2.67
CA ALA A 148 6.06 -24.77 -3.07
C ALA A 148 5.39 -25.40 -1.85
N ASP A 149 4.07 -25.31 -1.79
CA ASP A 149 3.23 -25.89 -0.74
C ASP A 149 1.90 -26.33 -1.35
N ALA A 150 1.81 -27.62 -1.69
CA ALA A 150 0.65 -28.19 -2.34
C ALA A 150 -0.63 -28.08 -1.48
N ALA A 151 -0.51 -28.12 -0.15
CA ALA A 151 -1.66 -28.02 0.74
C ALA A 151 -2.22 -26.59 0.78
N ARG A 152 -1.34 -25.59 0.84
CA ARG A 152 -1.75 -24.18 0.69
C ARG A 152 -2.30 -23.90 -0.68
N ALA A 153 -1.66 -24.40 -1.73
CA ALA A 153 -2.13 -24.25 -3.11
C ALA A 153 -3.57 -24.76 -3.26
N LEU A 154 -3.83 -25.99 -2.80
CA LEU A 154 -5.15 -26.60 -2.84
C LEU A 154 -6.18 -25.78 -2.04
N THR A 155 -5.79 -25.22 -0.89
CA THR A 155 -6.67 -24.37 -0.07
C THR A 155 -7.12 -23.14 -0.85
N TYR A 156 -6.18 -22.45 -1.49
CA TYR A 156 -6.50 -21.26 -2.29
C TYR A 156 -7.29 -21.57 -3.56
N PHE A 157 -6.95 -22.66 -4.27
CA PHE A 157 -7.73 -23.12 -5.42
C PHE A 157 -9.16 -23.52 -5.04
N SER A 158 -9.33 -24.20 -3.90
CA SER A 158 -10.65 -24.57 -3.39
C SER A 158 -11.49 -23.34 -3.12
N LYS A 159 -10.93 -22.33 -2.45
CA LYS A 159 -11.62 -21.05 -2.21
C LYS A 159 -12.00 -20.34 -3.52
N ALA A 160 -11.10 -20.29 -4.50
CA ALA A 160 -11.39 -19.69 -5.80
C ALA A 160 -12.49 -20.46 -6.57
N CYS A 161 -12.52 -21.80 -6.45
CA CYS A 161 -13.56 -22.64 -7.02
C CYS A 161 -14.94 -22.39 -6.37
N GLU A 162 -14.99 -22.25 -5.04
CA GLU A 162 -16.20 -21.86 -4.30
C GLU A 162 -16.73 -20.49 -4.76
N LEU A 163 -15.81 -19.57 -5.09
CA LEU A 163 -16.09 -18.27 -5.71
C LEU A 163 -16.37 -18.36 -7.23
N ARG A 164 -16.70 -19.56 -7.72
CA ARG A 164 -17.14 -19.87 -9.09
C ARG A 164 -16.09 -19.56 -10.15
N LEU A 165 -14.79 -19.67 -9.83
CA LEU A 165 -13.74 -19.60 -10.84
C LEU A 165 -13.47 -21.01 -11.40
N GLN A 166 -13.92 -21.26 -12.63
CA GLN A 166 -13.83 -22.57 -13.27
C GLN A 166 -12.39 -23.09 -13.37
N ALA A 167 -11.45 -22.20 -13.71
CA ALA A 167 -10.02 -22.53 -13.81
C ALA A 167 -9.48 -23.16 -12.51
N SER A 168 -9.89 -22.64 -11.36
CA SER A 168 -9.46 -23.18 -10.06
C SER A 168 -10.10 -24.51 -9.73
N CYS A 169 -11.36 -24.75 -10.13
CA CYS A 169 -11.98 -26.07 -9.95
C CYS A 169 -11.22 -27.16 -10.72
N ILE A 170 -10.68 -26.83 -11.89
CA ILE A 170 -9.79 -27.73 -12.64
C ILE A 170 -8.49 -27.94 -11.87
N SER A 171 -7.87 -26.88 -11.34
CA SER A 171 -6.64 -26.98 -10.53
C SER A 171 -6.82 -27.79 -9.24
N VAL A 172 -8.01 -27.80 -8.63
CA VAL A 172 -8.35 -28.66 -7.47
C VAL A 172 -8.33 -30.14 -7.86
N LEU A 173 -8.86 -30.48 -9.04
CA LEU A 173 -8.91 -31.86 -9.54
C LEU A 173 -7.55 -32.32 -10.08
N HIS A 174 -6.78 -31.39 -10.67
CA HIS A 174 -5.51 -31.64 -11.32
C HIS A 174 -4.43 -30.74 -10.71
N THR A 175 -3.85 -31.19 -9.60
CA THR A 175 -2.88 -30.41 -8.80
C THR A 175 -1.62 -29.98 -9.54
N GLN A 176 -1.30 -30.61 -10.67
CA GLN A 176 -0.14 -30.28 -11.51
C GLN A 176 -0.45 -29.26 -12.61
N THR A 177 -1.72 -28.95 -12.87
CA THR A 177 -2.10 -27.98 -13.91
C THR A 177 -2.55 -26.69 -13.28
N VAL A 178 -1.71 -25.67 -13.45
CA VAL A 178 -2.04 -24.31 -13.02
C VAL A 178 -2.76 -23.60 -14.15
N ASN A 179 -4.06 -23.37 -13.98
CA ASN A 179 -4.87 -22.63 -14.93
C ASN A 179 -5.02 -21.18 -14.46
N ARG A 180 -4.23 -20.26 -15.02
CA ARG A 180 -4.39 -18.81 -14.81
C ARG A 180 -5.37 -18.26 -15.85
N MET A 181 -6.20 -17.31 -15.43
CA MET A 181 -7.18 -16.65 -16.30
C MET A 181 -7.24 -15.15 -16.02
N GLU A 182 -7.85 -14.36 -16.89
CA GLU A 182 -8.02 -12.93 -16.67
C GLU A 182 -9.02 -12.66 -15.52
N PRO A 183 -8.84 -11.58 -14.74
CA PRO A 183 -9.81 -11.17 -13.73
C PRO A 183 -11.18 -10.88 -14.36
N ARG A 184 -12.25 -11.34 -13.70
CA ARG A 184 -13.63 -11.00 -14.11
C ARG A 184 -14.00 -9.59 -13.66
N ALA A 185 -15.10 -9.06 -14.18
CA ALA A 185 -15.60 -7.74 -13.79
C ALA A 185 -15.83 -7.61 -12.26
N PHE A 186 -16.22 -8.67 -11.56
CA PHE A 186 -16.34 -8.65 -10.10
C PHE A 186 -14.96 -8.53 -9.42
N ASP A 187 -13.97 -9.30 -9.87
CA ASP A 187 -12.60 -9.21 -9.37
C ASP A 187 -12.03 -7.81 -9.59
N LEU A 188 -12.20 -7.24 -10.79
CA LEU A 188 -11.73 -5.88 -11.11
C LEU A 188 -12.29 -4.79 -10.19
N ARG A 189 -13.53 -4.94 -9.70
CA ARG A 189 -14.11 -3.99 -8.72
C ARG A 189 -13.36 -3.99 -7.39
N LEU A 190 -12.73 -5.11 -7.02
CA LEU A 190 -11.88 -5.22 -5.82
C LEU A 190 -10.46 -4.73 -6.13
N LEU A 191 -9.89 -5.20 -7.24
CA LEU A 191 -8.50 -4.96 -7.65
C LEU A 191 -8.19 -3.49 -8.01
N LEU A 192 -9.20 -2.69 -8.37
CA LEU A 192 -9.03 -1.31 -8.85
C LEU A 192 -9.47 -0.23 -7.86
N ARG A 193 -9.73 -0.59 -6.59
CA ARG A 193 -10.15 0.36 -5.55
C ARG A 193 -9.01 1.35 -5.24
N GLU A 194 -9.34 2.64 -5.21
CA GLU A 194 -8.46 3.73 -4.80
C GLU A 194 -9.19 4.59 -3.78
N GLY A 195 -8.50 5.07 -2.74
CA GLY A 195 -9.05 6.05 -1.79
C GLY A 195 -10.39 5.64 -1.14
N GLY A 196 -10.63 4.33 -0.96
CA GLY A 196 -11.89 3.81 -0.40
C GLY A 196 -13.11 3.85 -1.33
N LYS A 197 -12.96 4.28 -2.59
CA LYS A 197 -14.06 4.27 -3.58
C LYS A 197 -14.64 2.87 -3.74
N ASN A 198 -15.97 2.81 -3.75
CA ASN A 198 -16.72 1.61 -4.11
C ASN A 198 -16.97 1.61 -5.63
N LEU A 199 -16.64 0.52 -6.31
CA LEU A 199 -16.76 0.39 -7.77
C LEU A 199 -17.98 -0.46 -8.19
N MET A 200 -18.89 -0.79 -7.27
CA MET A 200 -20.06 -1.62 -7.57
C MET A 200 -20.97 -1.01 -8.64
N ASP A 201 -21.20 0.30 -8.59
CA ASP A 201 -22.08 1.01 -9.54
C ASP A 201 -21.37 1.39 -10.86
N MET A 202 -20.06 1.16 -10.97
CA MET A 202 -19.30 1.46 -12.19
C MET A 202 -19.71 0.50 -13.32
N SER A 203 -19.98 1.06 -14.50
CA SER A 203 -20.29 0.28 -15.70
C SER A 203 -19.10 -0.62 -16.07
N GLU A 204 -19.35 -1.78 -16.67
CA GLU A 204 -18.25 -2.65 -17.09
C GLU A 204 -17.30 -1.97 -18.10
N PRO A 205 -17.76 -1.24 -19.14
CA PRO A 205 -16.86 -0.52 -20.04
C PRO A 205 -15.92 0.45 -19.30
N ASP A 206 -16.43 1.23 -18.34
CA ASP A 206 -15.62 2.15 -17.55
C ASP A 206 -14.66 1.40 -16.62
N LEU A 207 -15.08 0.27 -16.07
CA LEU A 207 -14.24 -0.58 -15.23
C LEU A 207 -13.06 -1.16 -16.01
N TYR A 208 -13.27 -1.61 -17.24
CA TYR A 208 -12.19 -2.08 -18.11
C TYR A 208 -11.30 -0.92 -18.60
N ALA A 209 -11.87 0.25 -18.89
CA ALA A 209 -11.06 1.44 -19.19
C ALA A 209 -10.14 1.80 -18.02
N ARG A 210 -10.68 1.78 -16.79
CA ARG A 210 -9.91 1.93 -15.55
C ARG A 210 -8.87 0.81 -15.39
N ALA A 211 -9.21 -0.45 -15.66
CA ALA A 211 -8.25 -1.56 -15.62
C ALA A 211 -7.06 -1.31 -16.56
N CYS A 212 -7.32 -0.85 -17.79
CA CYS A 212 -6.27 -0.47 -18.73
C CYS A 212 -5.38 0.63 -18.16
N ASP A 213 -5.97 1.66 -17.56
CA ASP A 213 -5.21 2.73 -16.94
C ASP A 213 -4.34 2.18 -15.78
N HIS A 214 -4.80 1.17 -15.03
CA HIS A 214 -4.03 0.46 -13.99
C HIS A 214 -2.96 -0.52 -14.54
N GLY A 215 -2.79 -0.62 -15.85
CA GLY A 215 -1.76 -1.45 -16.48
C GLY A 215 -2.19 -2.87 -16.80
N TRP A 216 -3.48 -3.19 -16.72
CA TRP A 216 -4.01 -4.48 -17.18
C TRP A 216 -4.09 -4.50 -18.71
N SER A 217 -3.14 -5.17 -19.36
CA SER A 217 -2.98 -5.18 -20.81
C SER A 217 -4.21 -5.69 -21.55
N PHE A 218 -4.87 -6.75 -21.05
CA PHE A 218 -6.07 -7.31 -21.68
C PHE A 218 -7.21 -6.30 -21.82
N ALA A 219 -7.34 -5.39 -20.86
CA ALA A 219 -8.41 -4.41 -20.83
C ALA A 219 -8.18 -3.23 -21.80
N CYS A 220 -6.95 -3.04 -22.28
CA CYS A 220 -6.62 -1.95 -23.21
C CYS A 220 -7.09 -2.21 -24.64
N ASN A 221 -7.45 -3.45 -24.99
CA ASN A 221 -7.86 -3.83 -26.35
C ASN A 221 -9.21 -3.20 -26.77
N ASN A 222 -10.09 -2.85 -25.82
CA ASN A 222 -11.41 -2.26 -26.08
C ASN A 222 -11.42 -0.75 -26.35
N LYS A 223 -10.31 -0.01 -26.16
CA LYS A 223 -10.23 1.42 -26.54
C LYS A 223 -10.43 1.66 -28.05
N LYS A 224 -10.38 0.61 -28.89
CA LYS A 224 -10.61 0.70 -30.34
C LYS A 224 -12.10 0.66 -30.74
N VAL A 225 -13.00 0.19 -29.87
CA VAL A 225 -14.43 -0.01 -30.23
C VAL A 225 -15.29 1.19 -29.82
N SER A 226 -14.95 1.89 -28.74
CA SER A 226 -15.73 3.04 -28.25
C SER A 226 -15.37 4.40 -28.88
N ALA A 227 -14.48 4.41 -29.88
CA ALA A 227 -14.05 5.60 -30.62
C ALA A 227 -14.53 5.61 -32.09
N ARG A 228 -15.56 4.81 -32.41
CA ARG A 228 -16.28 4.86 -33.69
C ARG A 228 -17.74 5.16 -33.46
#